data_AF-A0A932PSP5-F1
#
_entry.id   AF-A0A932PSP5-F1
#
_cell.length_a   1.000
_cell.length_b   1.000
_cell.length_c   1.000
_cell.angle_alpha   90.00
_cell.angle_beta   90.00
_cell.angle_gamma   90.00
#
_symmetry.space_group_name_H-M   'P 1'
#
loop_
_entity.id
_entity.type
_entity.pdbx_description
1 polymer ?
#
loop_
_entity_poly.entity_id
_entity_poly.type
_entity_poly.pdbx_seq_one_letter_code
_entity_poly.pdbx_strand_id
1 'polypeptide(L)'
;MKTVTKFITITFIGLLLVPAIALSQSSAASPSAASEASTTAHTATTDKMANLKARADKEIDRRITELNIILNKINGFQKLSDSDKSAMTQSVQTEITNLTNLKTKIDAD
;
A
#
# COMPACT_ATOMS: atom_id res chain seq x y z
N MET A 1 -32.48 -5.20 -9.90
CA MET A 1 -32.49 -6.51 -9.20
C MET A 1 -31.43 -7.36 -9.90
N LYS A 2 -30.38 -7.87 -9.26
CA LYS A 2 -30.33 -8.65 -8.02
C LYS A 2 -28.94 -8.52 -7.39
N THR A 3 -28.89 -8.12 -6.12
CA THR A 3 -27.80 -8.43 -5.19
C THR A 3 -27.92 -9.91 -4.81
N VAL A 4 -26.79 -10.62 -4.66
CA VAL A 4 -26.79 -11.97 -4.09
C VAL A 4 -25.75 -12.05 -2.98
N THR A 5 -26.27 -11.82 -1.78
CA THR A 5 -25.78 -12.22 -0.46
C THR A 5 -25.49 -13.71 -0.39
N LYS A 6 -24.35 -14.15 0.17
CA LYS A 6 -24.26 -15.40 0.96
C LYS A 6 -23.23 -15.31 2.09
N PHE A 7 -23.76 -15.45 3.29
CA PHE A 7 -23.11 -15.60 4.59
C PHE A 7 -22.77 -17.07 4.88
N ILE A 8 -21.74 -17.28 5.72
CA ILE A 8 -21.55 -18.36 6.71
C ILE A 8 -21.39 -19.80 6.19
N THR A 9 -20.25 -20.42 6.51
CA THR A 9 -20.24 -21.78 7.06
C THR A 9 -19.06 -21.96 8.02
N ILE A 10 -19.39 -22.13 9.29
CA ILE A 10 -18.55 -22.59 10.38
C ILE A 10 -18.47 -24.12 10.28
N THR A 11 -17.27 -24.69 10.33
CA THR A 11 -17.09 -26.12 10.65
C THR A 11 -16.03 -26.23 11.74
N PHE A 12 -16.53 -26.44 12.96
CA PHE A 12 -15.79 -26.77 14.17
C PHE A 12 -16.29 -28.14 14.61
N ILE A 13 -15.41 -29.15 14.62
CA ILE A 13 -15.49 -30.51 15.21
C ILE A 13 -14.18 -31.15 14.73
N GLY A 14 -13.21 -31.59 15.52
CA GLY A 14 -13.19 -32.04 16.90
C GLY A 14 -12.41 -33.37 16.92
N LEU A 15 -11.73 -33.65 18.05
CA LEU A 15 -11.55 -35.00 18.61
C LEU A 15 -10.19 -35.72 18.39
N LEU A 16 -9.59 -36.08 19.56
CA LEU A 16 -8.62 -37.14 19.90
C LEU A 16 -7.10 -36.81 19.82
N LEU A 17 -6.19 -37.29 20.67
CA LEU A 17 -6.19 -37.96 21.99
C LEU A 17 -4.69 -38.31 22.31
N VAL A 18 -4.04 -37.62 23.27
CA VAL A 18 -3.05 -38.13 24.29
C VAL A 18 -1.67 -38.71 23.80
N PRO A 19 -0.57 -38.89 24.59
CA PRO A 19 -0.04 -38.28 25.84
C PRO A 19 1.38 -37.62 25.71
N ALA A 20 1.82 -37.09 26.86
CA ALA A 20 3.07 -36.42 27.22
C ALA A 20 4.42 -37.10 26.88
N ILE A 21 5.43 -36.26 26.54
CA ILE A 21 6.86 -36.59 26.64
C ILE A 21 7.66 -35.37 27.15
N ALA A 22 8.37 -35.62 28.27
CA ALA A 22 9.62 -35.04 28.78
C ALA A 22 9.72 -33.54 29.15
N LEU A 23 9.67 -33.30 30.46
CA LEU A 23 10.56 -32.35 31.13
C LEU A 23 12.03 -32.77 30.87
N SER A 24 12.85 -31.87 30.34
CA SER A 24 14.14 -31.45 30.97
C SER A 24 15.01 -30.67 29.99
N GLN A 25 15.12 -29.36 30.18
CA GLN A 25 16.41 -28.66 30.22
C GLN A 25 16.22 -27.27 30.83
N SER A 26 16.50 -27.19 32.13
CA SER A 26 16.80 -25.95 32.81
C SER A 26 18.21 -25.52 32.42
N SER A 27 18.31 -24.66 31.42
CA SER A 27 19.43 -23.73 31.26
C SER A 27 18.86 -22.33 31.34
N ALA A 28 19.12 -21.67 32.45
CA ALA A 28 18.82 -20.26 32.65
C ALA A 28 19.64 -19.43 31.65
N ALA A 29 19.07 -19.18 30.48
CA ALA A 29 19.45 -18.11 29.58
C ALA A 29 18.32 -17.08 29.61
N SER A 30 18.63 -15.85 30.04
CA SER A 30 17.69 -14.74 30.17
C SER A 30 16.76 -14.59 28.95
N PRO A 31 15.43 -14.60 29.12
CA PRO A 31 14.49 -14.45 27.99
C PRO A 31 14.42 -13.01 27.41
N SER A 32 15.18 -12.05 27.92
CA SER A 32 15.07 -10.63 27.52
C SER A 32 15.61 -10.34 26.12
N ALA A 33 16.78 -10.89 25.75
CA ALA A 33 17.51 -10.41 24.57
C ALA A 33 16.92 -10.84 23.22
N ALA A 34 16.35 -12.04 23.11
CA ALA A 34 15.78 -12.53 21.84
C ALA A 34 14.40 -11.91 21.53
N SER A 35 13.60 -11.62 22.56
CA SER A 35 12.30 -10.95 22.42
C SER A 35 12.46 -9.47 22.08
N GLU A 36 13.45 -8.79 22.66
CA GLU A 36 13.75 -7.39 22.38
C GLU A 36 14.37 -7.19 20.99
N ALA A 37 15.27 -8.09 20.56
CA ALA A 37 15.86 -8.05 19.23
C ALA A 37 14.81 -8.27 18.12
N SER A 38 13.87 -9.21 18.32
CA SER A 38 12.78 -9.47 17.37
C SER A 38 11.81 -8.27 17.27
N THR A 39 11.45 -7.67 18.41
CA THR A 39 10.57 -6.48 18.44
C THR A 39 11.23 -5.26 17.78
N THR A 40 12.54 -5.07 18.01
CA THR A 40 13.31 -3.98 17.41
C THR A 40 13.46 -4.15 15.89
N ALA A 41 13.73 -5.36 15.41
CA ALA A 41 13.84 -5.66 13.98
C ALA A 41 12.50 -5.49 13.25
N HIS A 42 11.39 -5.88 13.89
CA HIS A 42 10.05 -5.68 13.36
C HIS A 42 9.71 -4.19 13.26
N THR A 43 9.96 -3.42 14.32
CA THR A 43 9.73 -1.96 14.35
C THR A 43 10.54 -1.23 13.27
N ALA A 44 11.83 -1.55 13.13
CA ALA A 44 12.68 -0.95 12.09
C ALA A 44 12.19 -1.24 10.65
N THR A 45 11.60 -2.42 10.42
CA THR A 45 11.04 -2.78 9.12
C THR A 45 9.76 -2.02 8.84
N THR A 46 8.87 -1.90 9.83
CA THR A 46 7.63 -1.14 9.75
C THR A 46 7.90 0.35 9.51
N ASP A 47 8.86 0.93 10.23
CA ASP A 47 9.26 2.33 10.06
C ASP A 47 9.85 2.58 8.68
N LYS A 48 10.65 1.64 8.16
CA LYS A 48 11.20 1.75 6.81
C LYS A 48 10.08 1.74 5.76
N MET A 49 9.09 0.85 5.91
CA MET A 49 7.95 0.79 4.99
C MET A 49 7.14 2.08 5.02
N ALA A 50 6.81 2.59 6.21
CA ALA A 50 6.10 3.86 6.36
C ALA A 50 6.85 5.03 5.70
N ASN A 51 8.17 5.10 5.88
CA ASN A 51 9.01 6.11 5.23
C ASN A 51 9.02 5.99 3.70
N LEU A 52 9.01 4.77 3.16
CA LEU A 52 8.96 4.55 1.71
C LEU A 52 7.61 4.99 1.13
N LYS A 53 6.49 4.64 1.78
CA LYS A 53 5.16 5.11 1.38
C LYS A 53 5.07 6.62 1.37
N ALA A 54 5.46 7.27 2.47
CA ALA A 54 5.46 8.73 2.56
C ALA A 54 6.31 9.43 1.47
N ARG A 55 7.45 8.83 1.10
CA ARG A 55 8.28 9.33 -0.02
C ARG A 55 7.58 9.16 -1.36
N ALA A 56 6.95 8.01 -1.59
CA ALA A 56 6.21 7.76 -2.82
C ALA A 56 5.02 8.72 -2.96
N ASP A 57 4.24 8.93 -1.89
CA ASP A 57 3.11 9.85 -1.88
C ASP A 57 3.54 11.28 -2.21
N LYS A 58 4.62 11.74 -1.57
CA LYS A 58 5.18 13.07 -1.83
C LYS A 58 5.58 13.26 -3.29
N GLU A 59 6.23 12.25 -3.88
CA GLU A 59 6.68 12.32 -5.27
C GLU A 59 5.51 12.26 -6.25
N ILE A 60 4.50 11.43 -5.98
CA ILE A 60 3.26 11.36 -6.75
C ILE A 60 2.53 12.70 -6.70
N ASP A 61 2.37 13.31 -5.53
CA ASP A 61 1.69 14.60 -5.36
C ASP A 61 2.46 15.73 -6.08
N ARG A 62 3.80 15.70 -6.01
CA ARG A 62 4.66 16.63 -6.77
C ARG A 62 4.40 16.49 -8.27
N ARG A 63 4.37 15.26 -8.78
CA ARG A 63 4.18 14.98 -10.20
C ARG A 63 2.79 15.37 -10.68
N ILE A 64 1.75 15.08 -9.91
CA ILE A 64 0.37 15.51 -10.19
C ILE A 64 0.29 17.04 -10.24
N THR A 65 0.98 17.73 -9.32
CA THR A 65 1.04 19.20 -9.33
C THR A 65 1.67 19.73 -10.61
N GLU A 66 2.80 19.16 -11.04
CA GLU A 66 3.46 19.52 -12.31
C GLU A 66 2.56 19.28 -13.53
N LEU A 67 1.85 18.15 -13.56
CA LEU A 67 0.93 17.81 -14.65
C LEU A 67 -0.25 18.78 -14.73
N ASN A 68 -0.79 19.21 -13.59
CA ASN A 68 -1.82 20.26 -13.54
C ASN A 68 -1.30 21.61 -14.05
N ILE A 69 -0.05 21.96 -13.76
CA ILE A 69 0.59 23.15 -14.33
C ILE A 69 0.71 23.01 -15.86
N ILE A 70 1.08 21.83 -16.36
CA ILE A 70 1.16 21.56 -17.80
C ILE A 70 -0.21 21.69 -18.47
N LEU A 71 -1.29 21.18 -17.86
CA LEU A 71 -2.66 21.37 -18.35
C LEU A 71 -3.02 22.84 -18.53
N ASN A 72 -2.71 23.67 -17.52
CA ASN A 72 -2.96 25.11 -17.60
C ASN A 72 -2.17 25.77 -18.74
N LYS A 73 -0.92 25.33 -18.96
CA LYS A 73 -0.10 25.81 -20.07
C LYS A 73 -0.69 25.41 -21.43
N ILE A 74 -1.08 24.15 -21.61
CA ILE A 74 -1.69 23.65 -22.86
C ILE A 74 -2.92 24.48 -23.22
N ASN A 75 -3.79 24.75 -22.25
CA ASN A 75 -4.99 25.54 -22.46
C ASN A 75 -4.67 27.00 -22.86
N GLY A 76 -3.61 27.58 -22.30
CA GLY A 76 -3.14 28.93 -22.62
C GLY A 76 -2.36 29.04 -23.93
N PHE A 77 -1.97 27.93 -24.56
CA PHE A 77 -1.16 27.95 -25.79
C PHE A 77 -2.02 28.34 -27.00
N GLN A 78 -1.83 29.54 -27.53
CA GLN A 78 -2.61 30.04 -28.68
C GLN A 78 -2.20 29.42 -30.03
N LYS A 79 -1.00 28.85 -30.10
CA LYS A 79 -0.42 28.31 -31.35
C LYS A 79 -0.77 26.84 -31.62
N LEU A 80 -1.53 26.21 -30.73
CA LEU A 80 -1.99 24.83 -30.91
C LEU A 80 -3.41 24.83 -31.46
N SER A 81 -3.69 23.91 -32.38
CA SER A 81 -5.05 23.62 -32.80
C SER A 81 -5.87 23.07 -31.64
N ASP A 82 -7.20 23.20 -31.70
CA ASP A 82 -8.07 22.67 -30.65
C ASP A 82 -7.98 21.14 -30.55
N SER A 83 -7.75 20.45 -31.67
CA SER A 83 -7.50 19.00 -31.69
C SER A 83 -6.21 18.62 -30.97
N ASP A 84 -5.13 19.38 -31.18
CA ASP A 84 -3.85 19.11 -30.52
C ASP A 84 -3.95 19.36 -29.01
N LYS A 85 -4.62 20.47 -28.62
CA LYS A 85 -4.90 20.75 -27.20
C LYS A 85 -5.68 19.61 -26.57
N SER A 86 -6.75 19.16 -27.23
CA SER A 86 -7.58 18.05 -26.73
C SER A 86 -6.76 16.78 -26.54
N ALA A 87 -5.94 16.40 -27.53
CA ALA A 87 -5.11 15.21 -27.46
C ALA A 87 -4.07 15.28 -26.33
N MET A 88 -3.38 16.42 -26.19
CA MET A 88 -2.40 16.62 -25.11
C MET A 88 -3.06 16.63 -23.73
N THR A 89 -4.18 17.33 -23.58
CA THR A 89 -4.97 17.36 -22.34
C THR A 89 -5.41 15.96 -21.93
N GLN A 90 -5.89 15.15 -22.88
CA GLN A 90 -6.30 13.77 -22.61
C GLN A 90 -5.14 12.89 -22.16
N SER A 91 -3.97 13.05 -22.77
CA SER A 91 -2.75 12.34 -22.35
C SER A 91 -2.34 12.71 -20.93
N VAL A 92 -2.32 14.01 -20.60
CA VAL A 92 -1.98 14.48 -19.24
C VAL A 92 -3.01 14.01 -18.20
N GLN A 93 -4.30 14.05 -18.53
CA GLN A 93 -5.37 13.58 -17.64
C GLN A 93 -5.29 12.07 -17.38
N THR A 94 -4.88 11.30 -18.38
CA THR A 94 -4.63 9.85 -18.25
C THR A 94 -3.49 9.62 -17.25
N GLU A 95 -2.41 10.37 -17.35
CA GLU A 95 -1.27 10.23 -16.44
C GLU A 95 -1.63 10.63 -15.00
N ILE A 96 -2.39 11.71 -14.80
CA ILE A 96 -2.91 12.09 -13.48
C ILE A 96 -3.76 10.96 -12.87
N THR A 97 -4.61 10.33 -13.70
CA THR A 97 -5.45 9.21 -13.27
C THR A 97 -4.60 8.00 -12.86
N ASN A 98 -3.58 7.66 -13.66
CA ASN A 98 -2.67 6.57 -13.36
C ASN A 98 -1.91 6.78 -12.04
N LEU A 99 -1.41 8.01 -11.81
CA LEU A 99 -0.71 8.36 -10.57
C LEU A 99 -1.64 8.35 -9.35
N THR A 100 -2.88 8.81 -9.50
CA THR A 100 -3.90 8.75 -8.44
C THR A 100 -4.24 7.30 -8.07
N ASN A 101 -4.36 6.43 -9.08
CA ASN A 101 -4.57 5.01 -8.86
C ASN A 101 -3.37 4.34 -8.19
N LEU A 102 -2.15 4.73 -8.55
CA LEU A 102 -0.94 4.23 -7.91
C LEU A 102 -0.88 4.63 -6.43
N LYS A 103 -1.17 5.90 -6.11
CA LYS A 103 -1.27 6.39 -4.73
C LYS A 103 -2.27 5.57 -3.91
N THR A 104 -3.46 5.37 -4.46
CA THR A 104 -4.52 4.57 -3.81
C THR A 104 -4.06 3.14 -3.48
N LYS A 105 -3.23 2.53 -4.34
CA LYS A 105 -2.66 1.20 -4.08
C LYS A 105 -1.60 1.23 -2.98
N ILE A 106 -0.72 2.24 -2.99
CA ILE A 106 0.32 2.43 -1.96
C ILE A 106 -0.31 2.66 -0.59
N ASP A 107 -1.42 3.40 -0.52
CA ASP A 107 -2.18 3.67 0.71
C ASP A 107 -2.89 2.41 1.24
N ALA A 108 -3.20 1.45 0.36
CA ALA A 108 -3.89 0.21 0.71
C ALA A 108 -2.94 -0.92 1.14
N ASP A 109 -1.70 -0.90 0.64
CA ASP A 109 -0.60 -1.74 1.13
C ASP A 109 -0.12 -1.29 2.52
#